data_AF-A0A2W6T0E0-F1
#
_entry.id   AF-A0A2W6T0E0-F1
#
_cell.length_a   1.000
_cell.length_b   1.000
_cell.length_c   1.000
_cell.angle_alpha   90.00
_cell.angle_beta   90.00
_cell.angle_gamma   90.00
#
_symmetry.space_group_name_H-M   'P 1'
#
loop_
_entity.id
_entity.type
_entity.pdbx_description
1 polymer ?
#
loop_
_entity_poly.entity_id
_entity_poly.type
_entity_poly.pdbx_seq_one_letter_code
_entity_poly.pdbx_strand_id
1 'polypeptide(L)'
;MEELHAATGSATAREEQQMIHSDPSPSSAGTEPPAPKDVSYLELAEDEFLDRFRPVPNPLSDTAGFDFGEGGCLFEASGAELAFIRVQPPARVWTIVEGDDGLEITDGMHVVNRLGYLVTERCCPSNMTVSVPLDP
;
A
#
# COMPACT_ATOMS: atom_id res chain seq x y z
N MET A 1 -78.49 -18.80 6.71
CA MET A 1 -78.49 -19.37 5.35
C MET A 1 -77.16 -18.95 4.76
N GLU A 2 -76.09 -19.74 4.80
CA GLU A 2 -75.95 -21.18 4.96
C GLU A 2 -74.54 -21.41 5.56
N GLU A 3 -74.47 -22.17 6.65
CA GLU A 3 -73.25 -22.83 7.10
C GLU A 3 -72.95 -24.00 6.16
N LEU A 4 -71.67 -24.42 6.07
CA LEU A 4 -71.18 -25.81 6.00
C LEU A 4 -69.65 -25.74 5.86
N HIS A 5 -68.91 -25.89 6.96
CA HIS A 5 -68.32 -27.15 7.44
C HIS A 5 -67.31 -27.79 6.48
N ALA A 6 -66.04 -27.84 6.91
CA ALA A 6 -65.31 -29.10 7.02
C ALA A 6 -64.09 -28.94 7.92
N ALA A 7 -64.12 -29.62 9.06
CA ALA A 7 -62.99 -29.88 9.94
C ALA A 7 -62.20 -31.12 9.46
N THR A 8 -60.91 -31.23 9.82
CA THR A 8 -60.31 -32.44 10.42
C THR A 8 -58.78 -32.35 10.54
N GLY A 9 -58.26 -32.85 11.67
CA GLY A 9 -56.88 -33.33 11.87
C GLY A 9 -56.06 -32.42 12.80
N SER A 10 -56.13 -32.52 14.12
CA SER A 10 -55.74 -33.59 15.07
C SER A 10 -54.23 -33.76 15.26
N ALA A 11 -53.87 -33.96 16.54
CA ALA A 11 -52.67 -34.59 17.11
C ALA A 11 -51.61 -33.64 17.74
N THR A 12 -51.49 -33.77 19.09
CA THR A 12 -50.28 -34.05 19.92
C THR A 12 -48.92 -33.45 19.52
N ALA A 13 -47.97 -33.13 20.39
CA ALA A 13 -47.74 -33.25 21.82
C ALA A 13 -46.49 -32.39 22.17
N ARG A 14 -46.18 -32.32 23.46
CA ARG A 14 -44.94 -31.80 24.05
C ARG A 14 -43.67 -32.27 23.34
N GLU A 15 -42.68 -31.40 23.25
CA GLU A 15 -41.26 -31.74 23.00
C GLU A 15 -40.44 -30.66 23.73
N GLU A 16 -39.98 -30.92 24.95
CA GLU A 16 -38.68 -31.52 25.30
C GLU A 16 -37.48 -30.67 24.87
N GLN A 17 -36.75 -30.20 25.88
CA GLN A 17 -35.47 -29.51 25.76
C GLN A 17 -34.42 -30.47 25.21
N GLN A 18 -33.70 -30.06 24.18
CA GLN A 18 -32.41 -30.67 23.85
C GLN A 18 -31.39 -29.59 23.48
N MET A 19 -30.42 -29.41 24.38
CA MET A 19 -29.14 -28.75 24.10
C MET A 19 -28.39 -29.57 23.04
N ILE A 20 -28.05 -28.98 21.89
CA ILE A 20 -26.96 -29.44 21.02
C ILE A 20 -26.22 -28.25 20.36
N HIS A 21 -24.94 -28.13 20.74
CA HIS A 21 -23.72 -27.73 20.01
C HIS A 21 -23.76 -26.74 18.82
N SER A 22 -22.95 -25.68 19.01
CA SER A 22 -21.96 -25.07 18.11
C SER A 22 -22.21 -24.98 16.60
N ASP A 23 -22.28 -23.74 16.09
CA ASP A 23 -21.45 -23.29 14.95
C ASP A 23 -21.36 -21.74 14.92
N PRO A 24 -20.21 -21.11 15.22
CA PRO A 24 -19.95 -19.75 14.77
C PRO A 24 -19.47 -19.80 13.30
N SER A 25 -20.19 -19.08 12.45
CA SER A 25 -19.94 -18.94 11.02
C SER A 25 -18.46 -18.68 10.68
N PRO A 26 -17.88 -19.33 9.64
CA PRO A 26 -16.57 -18.97 9.14
C PRO A 26 -16.73 -17.84 8.12
N SER A 27 -16.46 -16.60 8.53
CA SER A 27 -16.30 -15.49 7.58
C SER A 27 -14.87 -14.97 7.60
N SER A 28 -14.03 -15.70 6.87
CA SER A 28 -12.83 -15.25 6.15
C SER A 28 -11.99 -14.17 6.83
N ALA A 29 -11.14 -14.60 7.76
CA ALA A 29 -9.86 -13.95 7.95
C ALA A 29 -9.09 -14.04 6.63
N GLY A 30 -8.99 -12.92 5.91
CA GLY A 30 -8.00 -12.79 4.85
C GLY A 30 -6.65 -13.07 5.48
N THR A 31 -6.01 -14.16 5.09
CA THR A 31 -4.58 -14.37 5.33
C THR A 31 -3.88 -13.24 4.60
N GLU A 32 -3.55 -12.16 5.32
CA GLU A 32 -2.46 -11.30 4.91
C GLU A 32 -1.27 -12.24 4.67
N PRO A 33 -0.66 -12.26 3.47
CA PRO A 33 0.53 -13.06 3.24
C PRO A 33 1.51 -12.72 4.35
N PRO A 34 2.14 -13.71 5.02
CA PRO A 34 3.13 -13.41 6.03
C PRO A 34 4.17 -12.49 5.39
N ALA A 35 4.37 -11.31 5.97
CA ALA A 35 5.42 -10.40 5.56
C ALA A 35 6.72 -11.21 5.37
N PRO A 36 7.45 -11.02 4.25
CA PRO A 36 8.64 -11.80 3.97
C PRO A 36 9.57 -11.73 5.19
N LYS A 37 9.97 -12.90 5.71
CA LYS A 37 10.71 -13.01 6.97
C LYS A 37 12.18 -12.56 6.87
N ASP A 38 12.61 -12.12 5.69
CA ASP A 38 13.96 -11.69 5.35
C ASP A 38 13.92 -10.38 4.57
N VAL A 39 13.39 -9.30 5.18
CA VAL A 39 13.57 -7.94 4.64
C VAL A 39 14.92 -7.42 5.10
N SER A 40 15.82 -7.17 4.16
CA SER A 40 17.13 -6.59 4.41
C SER A 40 17.06 -5.06 4.38
N TYR A 41 17.71 -4.39 5.31
CA TYR A 41 17.93 -2.94 5.22
C TYR A 41 19.23 -2.66 4.47
N LEU A 42 19.21 -1.69 3.55
CA LEU A 42 20.36 -1.31 2.74
C LEU A 42 20.46 0.21 2.64
N GLU A 43 21.57 0.75 3.13
CA GLU A 43 21.94 2.15 2.92
C GLU A 43 22.80 2.25 1.65
N LEU A 44 22.48 3.21 0.78
CA LEU A 44 23.20 3.46 -0.47
C LEU A 44 23.72 4.90 -0.52
N ALA A 45 24.82 5.09 -1.24
CA ALA A 45 25.21 6.42 -1.68
C ALA A 45 24.29 6.92 -2.81
N GLU A 46 24.16 8.24 -2.98
CA GLU A 46 23.35 8.85 -4.05
C GLU A 46 23.71 8.29 -5.43
N ASP A 47 25.00 8.30 -5.79
CA ASP A 47 25.48 7.78 -7.09
C ASP A 47 25.05 6.33 -7.36
N GLU A 48 25.03 5.50 -6.32
CA GLU A 48 24.64 4.09 -6.41
C GLU A 48 23.13 3.95 -6.61
N PHE A 49 22.32 4.81 -5.98
CA PHE A 49 20.89 4.91 -6.23
C PHE A 49 20.60 5.34 -7.68
N LEU A 50 21.32 6.35 -8.18
CA LEU A 50 21.18 6.84 -9.56
C LEU A 50 21.50 5.77 -10.60
N ASP A 51 22.62 5.06 -10.45
CA ASP A 51 23.01 3.98 -11.39
C ASP A 51 22.01 2.82 -11.36
N ARG A 52 21.56 2.42 -10.17
CA ARG A 52 20.70 1.24 -9.99
C ARG A 52 19.29 1.48 -10.45
N PHE A 53 18.67 2.57 -10.02
CA PHE A 53 17.23 2.75 -10.13
C PHE A 53 16.83 3.74 -11.21
N ARG A 54 17.70 4.71 -11.52
CA ARG A 54 17.50 5.73 -12.56
C ARG A 54 16.20 6.51 -12.35
N PRO A 55 16.22 7.56 -11.50
CA PRO A 55 15.09 8.47 -11.35
C PRO A 55 14.66 9.05 -12.70
N VAL A 56 13.35 9.18 -12.87
CA VAL A 56 12.74 9.71 -14.08
C VAL A 56 12.39 11.17 -13.85
N PRO A 57 12.81 12.09 -14.75
CA PRO A 57 12.40 13.49 -14.69
C PRO A 57 10.87 13.63 -14.67
N ASN A 58 10.36 14.58 -13.89
CA ASN A 58 8.94 14.85 -13.78
C ASN A 58 8.42 15.49 -15.09
N PRO A 59 7.62 14.78 -15.91
CA PRO A 59 7.16 15.30 -17.20
C PRO A 59 6.04 16.34 -17.07
N LEU A 60 5.54 16.60 -15.85
CA LEU A 60 4.44 17.52 -15.57
C LEU A 60 4.94 18.89 -15.10
N SER A 61 6.25 19.02 -14.81
CA SER A 61 6.85 20.24 -14.28
C SER A 61 8.27 20.43 -14.80
N ASP A 62 8.46 21.42 -15.69
CA ASP A 62 9.78 21.79 -16.24
C ASP A 62 10.71 22.44 -15.20
N THR A 63 10.17 22.77 -14.02
CA THR A 63 10.90 23.39 -12.90
C THR A 63 10.87 22.54 -11.64
N ALA A 64 10.65 21.22 -11.77
CA ALA A 64 10.73 20.31 -10.65
C ALA A 64 12.11 20.38 -9.97
N GLY A 65 12.14 20.19 -8.65
CA GLY A 65 13.39 20.07 -7.89
C GLY A 65 14.04 18.69 -8.08
N PHE A 66 15.18 18.48 -7.41
CA PHE A 66 15.96 17.23 -7.44
C PHE A 66 16.35 16.84 -8.87
N ASP A 67 17.20 17.68 -9.47
CA ASP A 67 17.81 17.44 -10.77
C ASP A 67 19.13 16.68 -10.59
N PHE A 68 19.15 15.44 -11.06
CA PHE A 68 20.32 14.56 -11.03
C PHE A 68 21.12 14.57 -12.35
N GLY A 69 20.93 15.61 -13.18
CA GLY A 69 21.66 15.85 -14.43
C GLY A 69 20.82 15.76 -15.70
N GLU A 70 19.60 15.20 -15.62
CA GLU A 70 18.70 14.98 -16.76
C GLU A 70 17.33 15.70 -16.59
N GLY A 71 17.22 16.58 -15.59
CA GLY A 71 16.00 17.33 -15.25
C GLY A 71 15.45 17.00 -13.85
N GLY A 72 14.63 17.90 -13.33
CA GLY A 72 14.01 17.78 -12.01
C GLY A 72 13.10 16.56 -11.89
N CYS A 73 13.34 15.73 -10.87
CA CYS A 73 12.64 14.46 -10.67
C CYS A 73 11.56 14.50 -9.59
N LEU A 74 11.43 15.60 -8.85
CA LEU A 74 10.48 15.70 -7.73
C LEU A 74 9.02 15.77 -8.21
N PHE A 75 8.19 14.89 -7.64
CA PHE A 75 6.73 14.93 -7.78
C PHE A 75 6.06 15.32 -6.47
N GLU A 76 5.08 16.20 -6.58
CA GLU A 76 4.22 16.68 -5.51
C GLU A 76 3.23 15.63 -5.04
N ALA A 77 2.87 15.73 -3.76
CA ALA A 77 1.91 14.83 -3.12
C ALA A 77 0.44 15.26 -3.30
N SER A 78 0.14 15.99 -4.37
CA SER A 78 -1.21 16.44 -4.67
C SER A 78 -1.46 16.57 -6.18
N GLY A 79 -2.72 16.81 -6.56
CA GLY A 79 -3.08 17.16 -7.93
C GLY A 79 -2.75 16.07 -8.97
N ALA A 80 -2.34 16.53 -10.16
CA ALA A 80 -2.04 15.67 -11.30
C ALA A 80 -0.78 14.82 -11.08
N GLU A 81 0.19 15.33 -10.33
CA GLU A 81 1.43 14.62 -10.03
C GLU A 81 1.18 13.41 -9.11
N LEU A 82 0.37 13.58 -8.05
CA LEU A 82 -0.05 12.44 -7.23
C LEU A 82 -0.85 11.41 -8.05
N ALA A 83 -1.67 11.85 -9.00
CA ALA A 83 -2.38 10.94 -9.89
C ALA A 83 -1.41 10.14 -10.78
N PHE A 84 -0.35 10.78 -11.28
CA PHE A 84 0.72 10.13 -12.03
C PHE A 84 1.51 9.12 -11.19
N ILE A 85 1.85 9.47 -9.95
CA ILE A 85 2.55 8.57 -9.02
C ILE A 85 1.71 7.32 -8.72
N ARG A 86 0.41 7.49 -8.45
CA ARG A 86 -0.49 6.40 -8.03
C ARG A 86 -0.70 5.31 -9.09
N VAL A 87 -0.44 5.59 -10.36
CA VAL A 87 -0.52 4.59 -11.42
C VAL A 87 0.80 3.88 -11.68
N GLN A 88 1.90 4.30 -11.04
CA GLN A 88 3.18 3.60 -11.11
C GLN A 88 3.16 2.31 -10.27
N PRO A 89 3.97 1.30 -10.64
CA PRO A 89 4.25 0.19 -9.74
C PRO A 89 4.76 0.69 -8.39
N PRO A 90 4.22 0.25 -7.24
CA PRO A 90 4.63 0.75 -5.92
C PRO A 90 6.14 0.62 -5.66
N ALA A 91 6.76 -0.43 -6.18
CA ALA A 91 8.21 -0.67 -6.06
C ALA A 91 9.08 0.32 -6.87
N ARG A 92 8.49 1.17 -7.71
CA ARG A 92 9.19 2.24 -8.46
C ARG A 92 8.99 3.60 -7.83
N VAL A 93 8.18 3.69 -6.77
CA VAL A 93 7.92 4.95 -6.08
C VAL A 93 8.81 5.02 -4.86
N TRP A 94 9.44 6.17 -4.70
CA TRP A 94 10.31 6.50 -3.59
C TRP A 94 9.84 7.80 -2.97
N THR A 95 10.17 8.01 -1.71
CA THR A 95 9.83 9.23 -0.99
C THR A 95 11.10 9.96 -0.61
N ILE A 96 11.12 11.28 -0.84
CA ILE A 96 12.12 12.15 -0.22
C ILE A 96 11.57 12.61 1.12
N VAL A 97 12.29 12.28 2.18
CA VAL A 97 11.94 12.65 3.55
C VAL A 97 12.95 13.65 4.10
N GLU A 98 12.46 14.58 4.92
CA GLU A 98 13.29 15.52 5.68
C GLU A 98 13.37 15.03 7.12
N GLY A 99 14.53 14.48 7.49
CA GLY A 99 14.84 14.00 8.82
C GLY A 99 15.71 14.99 9.61
N ASP A 100 16.06 14.60 10.83
CA ASP A 100 16.91 15.41 11.71
C ASP A 100 18.35 15.56 11.17
N ASP A 101 18.85 14.55 10.45
CA ASP A 101 20.21 14.50 9.89
C ASP A 101 20.29 15.04 8.45
N GLY A 102 19.17 15.46 7.86
CA GLY A 102 19.10 15.97 6.50
C GLY A 102 18.03 15.29 5.64
N LEU A 103 18.18 15.40 4.33
CA LEU A 103 17.27 14.77 3.38
C LEU A 103 17.67 13.32 3.13
N GLU A 104 16.69 12.45 2.93
CA GLU A 104 16.90 11.04 2.60
C GLU A 104 15.89 10.60 1.53
N ILE A 105 16.32 9.73 0.62
CA ILE A 105 15.42 8.98 -0.26
C ILE A 105 15.17 7.61 0.35
N THR A 106 13.91 7.22 0.52
CA THR A 106 13.51 5.90 1.01
C THR A 106 12.48 5.23 0.10
N ASP A 107 12.48 3.90 0.01
CA ASP A 107 11.56 3.17 -0.86
C ASP A 107 10.10 3.26 -0.37
N GLY A 108 9.18 3.25 -1.34
CA GLY A 108 7.74 3.27 -1.09
C GLY A 108 7.16 4.67 -0.94
N MET A 109 5.86 4.70 -0.61
CA MET A 109 5.05 5.91 -0.45
C MET A 109 4.86 6.25 1.02
N HIS A 110 5.70 7.13 1.56
CA HIS A 110 5.56 7.64 2.93
C HIS A 110 4.73 8.92 2.94
N VAL A 111 4.11 9.22 4.09
CA VAL A 111 3.23 10.39 4.23
C VAL A 111 3.62 11.37 5.32
N VAL A 112 4.57 10.99 6.17
CA VAL A 112 5.09 11.82 7.26
C VAL A 112 6.47 12.32 6.87
N ASN A 113 6.78 13.57 7.23
CA ASN A 113 8.05 14.25 6.94
C ASN A 113 8.47 14.13 5.47
N ARG A 114 7.49 14.09 4.57
CA ARG A 114 7.69 13.94 3.14
C ARG A 114 7.81 15.31 2.49
N LEU A 115 8.89 15.50 1.76
CA LEU A 115 9.06 16.61 0.83
C LEU A 115 8.32 16.34 -0.49
N GLY A 116 8.48 15.15 -1.06
CA GLY A 116 7.81 14.71 -2.28
C GLY A 116 8.14 13.27 -2.64
N TYR A 117 7.85 12.89 -3.87
CA TYR A 117 8.10 11.54 -4.38
C TYR A 117 9.03 11.55 -5.59
N LEU A 118 9.70 10.42 -5.80
CA LEU A 118 10.43 10.11 -7.04
C LEU A 118 9.81 8.88 -7.70
N VAL A 119 9.95 8.80 -9.01
CA VAL A 119 9.63 7.60 -9.79
C VAL A 119 10.90 7.12 -10.48
N THR A 120 11.24 5.84 -10.36
CA THR A 120 12.44 5.26 -10.96
C THR A 120 12.13 4.39 -12.16
N GLU A 121 13.08 4.13 -13.06
CA GLU A 121 12.90 3.17 -14.16
C GLU A 121 12.81 1.72 -13.64
N ARG A 122 13.59 1.40 -12.61
CA ARG A 122 13.69 0.05 -12.05
C ARG A 122 13.03 -0.06 -10.69
N CYS A 123 12.48 -1.25 -10.39
CA CYS A 123 11.84 -1.54 -9.12
C CYS A 123 12.86 -1.80 -8.01
N CYS A 124 12.57 -1.32 -6.80
CA CYS A 124 13.16 -1.83 -5.58
C CYS A 124 12.73 -3.30 -5.35
N PRO A 125 13.66 -4.23 -5.03
CA PRO A 125 13.32 -5.59 -4.67
C PRO A 125 12.40 -5.65 -3.44
N SER A 126 11.38 -6.51 -3.47
CA SER A 126 10.38 -6.60 -2.40
C SER A 126 10.88 -7.17 -1.06
N ASN A 127 12.14 -7.62 -1.00
CA ASN A 127 12.81 -8.11 0.19
C ASN A 127 13.87 -7.12 0.72
N MET A 128 13.79 -5.86 0.29
CA MET A 128 14.71 -4.82 0.71
C MET A 128 13.95 -3.58 1.17
N THR A 129 14.52 -2.90 2.15
CA THR A 129 14.21 -1.52 2.50
C THR A 129 15.47 -0.72 2.25
N VAL A 130 15.36 0.34 1.46
CA VAL A 130 16.50 1.13 1.00
C VAL A 130 16.39 2.54 1.56
N SER A 131 17.52 3.05 2.03
CA SER A 131 17.71 4.44 2.45
C SER A 131 18.92 5.02 1.72
N VAL A 132 18.81 6.28 1.33
CA VAL A 132 19.83 7.02 0.60
C VAL A 132 19.95 8.41 1.24
N PRO A 133 20.86 8.61 2.18
CA PRO A 133 21.14 9.94 2.72
C PRO A 133 21.62 10.86 1.59
N LEU A 134 21.05 12.07 1.53
CA LEU A 134 21.47 13.10 0.59
C LEU A 134 22.38 14.10 1.31
N ASP A 135 23.58 14.29 0.76
CA ASP A 135 24.51 15.28 1.30
C ASP A 135 23.94 16.71 1.10
N PRO A 136 24.03 17.59 2.12
CA PRO A 136 23.46 18.94 2.08
C PRO A 136 24.21 19.96 1.22
#